data_AF-A0A849ZBI2-F1
#
_entry.id   AF-A0A849ZBI2-F1
#
_cell.length_a   1.000
_cell.length_b   1.000
_cell.length_c   1.000
_cell.angle_alpha   90.00
_cell.angle_beta   90.00
_cell.angle_gamma   90.00
#
_symmetry.space_group_name_H-M   'P 1'
#
loop_
_entity.id
_entity.type
_entity.pdbx_description
1 polymer ?
#
loop_
_entity_poly.entity_id
_entity_poly.type
_entity_poly.pdbx_seq_one_letter_code
_entity_poly.pdbx_strand_id
1 'polypeptide(L)'
;DLSLPDTPPITLEYPFWSDPVDIGARPGNSLLVDPSYGWNTQIYAMVWGTMFFSTNWSTSFVNDARIVVLGGEDPQWPEAEIIRFRDPKSGLVYMARRAGTEDVLGKTVQRGTGARILEWANHLLATSYQVVRDVDDNPVLLPDGQPQLVLDANGLPQREPTAPGADTELARYVDTIDLYRQLVITFEHPLEELPEP
;
A
#
# COMPACT_ATOMS: atom_id res chain seq x y z
N ASP A 1 -13.20 56.94 11.67
CA ASP A 1 -13.96 56.19 10.67
C ASP A 1 -13.00 55.18 10.06
N LEU A 2 -13.08 53.92 10.49
CA LEU A 2 -12.15 52.85 10.11
C LEU A 2 -12.97 51.75 9.43
N SER A 3 -13.22 51.90 8.14
CA SER A 3 -13.85 50.87 7.31
C SER A 3 -12.82 49.78 6.99
N LEU A 4 -12.94 48.62 7.64
CA LEU A 4 -12.23 47.41 7.23
C LEU A 4 -12.84 46.90 5.90
N PRO A 5 -12.02 46.38 4.96
CA PRO A 5 -12.54 45.75 3.75
C PRO A 5 -13.31 44.46 4.11
N ASP A 6 -14.51 44.30 3.54
CA ASP A 6 -15.34 43.10 3.68
C ASP A 6 -14.55 41.87 3.25
N THR A 7 -14.19 41.02 4.21
CA THR A 7 -13.70 39.67 3.92
C THR A 7 -14.89 38.89 3.34
N PRO A 8 -14.83 38.40 2.09
CA PRO A 8 -15.93 37.62 1.53
C PRO A 8 -16.17 36.40 2.43
N PRO A 9 -17.43 36.11 2.80
CA PRO A 9 -17.74 34.96 3.65
C PRO A 9 -17.23 33.69 2.98
N ILE A 10 -16.44 32.91 3.73
CA ILE A 10 -15.95 31.61 3.26
C ILE A 10 -17.19 30.75 2.97
N THR A 11 -17.45 30.51 1.69
CA THR A 11 -18.59 29.69 1.30
C THR A 11 -18.11 28.25 1.36
N LEU A 12 -18.38 27.59 2.49
CA LEU A 12 -18.19 26.16 2.66
C LEU A 12 -19.29 25.45 1.86
N GLU A 13 -19.08 25.28 0.56
CA GLU A 13 -19.90 24.38 -0.24
C GLU A 13 -19.40 22.95 -0.02
N TYR A 14 -20.21 22.18 0.70
CA TYR A 14 -20.09 20.74 0.69
C TYR A 14 -20.71 20.22 -0.61
N PRO A 15 -19.98 19.43 -1.41
CA PRO A 15 -20.57 18.85 -2.62
C PRO A 15 -21.77 17.99 -2.24
N PHE A 16 -22.95 18.34 -2.75
CA PHE A 16 -24.16 17.55 -2.62
C PHE A 16 -24.03 16.30 -3.51
N TRP A 17 -23.67 15.18 -2.90
CA TRP A 17 -23.54 13.88 -3.58
C TRP A 17 -24.86 13.33 -4.16
N SER A 18 -25.98 14.03 -3.95
CA SER A 18 -27.31 13.65 -4.42
C SER A 18 -27.76 14.38 -5.70
N ASP A 19 -27.01 15.38 -6.20
CA ASP A 19 -27.36 16.12 -7.41
C ASP A 19 -26.42 15.74 -8.57
N PRO A 20 -26.91 14.99 -9.58
CA PRO A 20 -26.09 14.51 -10.68
C PRO A 20 -25.73 15.59 -11.72
N VAL A 21 -26.18 16.83 -11.56
CA VAL A 21 -25.94 17.90 -12.54
C VAL A 21 -24.56 18.55 -12.38
N ASP A 22 -23.92 18.41 -11.21
CA ASP A 22 -22.64 19.06 -10.88
C ASP A 22 -21.54 18.07 -10.48
N ILE A 23 -21.67 16.80 -10.89
CA ILE A 23 -20.55 15.85 -10.83
C ILE A 23 -19.60 16.21 -11.96
N GLY A 24 -18.73 17.21 -11.69
CA GLY A 24 -17.69 17.63 -12.61
C GLY A 24 -17.02 16.42 -13.26
N ALA A 25 -16.84 16.50 -14.59
CA ALA A 25 -16.26 15.40 -15.36
C ALA A 25 -14.97 14.93 -14.68
N ARG A 26 -14.93 13.65 -14.31
CA ARG A 26 -13.78 13.01 -13.68
C ARG A 26 -12.51 13.42 -14.45
N PRO A 27 -11.50 14.00 -13.78
CA PRO A 27 -10.25 14.38 -14.44
C PRO A 27 -9.69 13.18 -15.20
N GLY A 28 -9.24 13.40 -16.45
CA GLY A 28 -8.56 12.36 -17.21
C GLY A 28 -7.42 11.77 -16.38
N ASN A 29 -7.29 10.43 -16.38
CA ASN A 29 -6.35 9.65 -15.57
C ASN A 29 -6.71 9.45 -14.08
N SER A 30 -7.90 9.86 -13.63
CA SER A 30 -8.33 9.51 -12.27
C SER A 30 -8.60 8.00 -12.17
N LEU A 31 -7.98 7.32 -11.20
CA LEU A 31 -8.27 5.93 -10.85
C LEU A 31 -9.63 5.83 -10.13
N LEU A 32 -10.46 4.86 -10.51
CA LEU A 32 -11.70 4.55 -9.80
C LEU A 32 -11.32 3.84 -8.50
N VAL A 33 -11.20 4.60 -7.42
CA VAL A 33 -11.12 4.05 -6.06
C VAL A 33 -12.53 4.06 -5.50
N ASP A 34 -13.08 2.88 -5.24
CA ASP A 34 -14.39 2.75 -4.61
C ASP A 34 -14.31 3.23 -3.14
N PRO A 35 -15.16 4.16 -2.69
CA PRO A 35 -15.09 4.72 -1.34
C PRO A 35 -15.49 3.74 -0.23
N SER A 36 -16.15 2.63 -0.56
CA SER A 36 -16.43 1.51 0.36
C SER A 36 -15.30 0.47 0.40
N TYR A 37 -14.39 0.50 -0.57
CA TYR A 37 -13.09 -0.20 -0.56
C TYR A 37 -12.04 0.54 0.30
N GLY A 38 -12.50 1.34 1.25
CA GLY A 38 -11.63 2.09 2.15
C GLY A 38 -10.88 1.18 3.13
N TRP A 39 -9.90 1.80 3.79
CA TRP A 39 -9.16 1.30 4.96
C TRP A 39 -10.00 0.39 5.88
N ASN A 40 -11.21 0.83 6.25
CA ASN A 40 -12.06 0.09 7.20
C ASN A 40 -12.41 -1.32 6.72
N THR A 41 -12.75 -1.51 5.44
CA THR A 41 -13.08 -2.84 4.90
C THR A 41 -11.85 -3.73 4.89
N GLN A 42 -10.67 -3.17 4.60
CA GLN A 42 -9.40 -3.89 4.64
C GLN A 42 -9.06 -4.31 6.08
N ILE A 43 -9.22 -3.42 7.06
CA ILE A 43 -9.02 -3.74 8.49
C ILE A 43 -10.00 -4.81 8.97
N TYR A 44 -11.29 -4.72 8.62
CA TYR A 44 -12.25 -5.75 9.02
C TYR A 44 -11.91 -7.10 8.37
N ALA A 45 -11.55 -7.13 7.10
CA ALA A 45 -11.10 -8.35 6.45
C ALA A 45 -9.83 -8.93 7.11
N MET A 46 -8.90 -8.07 7.54
CA MET A 46 -7.70 -8.49 8.27
C MET A 46 -8.05 -9.07 9.64
N VAL A 47 -8.88 -8.38 10.45
CA VAL A 47 -9.27 -8.84 11.80
C VAL A 47 -10.10 -10.12 11.74
N TRP A 48 -11.11 -10.18 10.86
CA TRP A 48 -11.92 -11.39 10.70
C TRP A 48 -11.08 -12.54 10.12
N GLY A 49 -10.22 -12.27 9.15
CA GLY A 49 -9.30 -13.26 8.60
C GLY A 49 -8.39 -13.84 9.67
N THR A 50 -7.86 -13.00 10.56
CA THR A 50 -6.95 -13.45 11.62
C THR A 50 -7.63 -14.19 12.76
N MET A 51 -8.87 -13.82 13.10
CA MET A 51 -9.67 -14.58 14.07
C MET A 51 -9.88 -16.04 13.66
N PHE A 52 -9.96 -16.33 12.36
CA PHE A 52 -10.14 -17.71 11.88
C PHE A 52 -8.83 -18.49 11.70
N PHE A 53 -7.64 -17.87 11.84
CA PHE A 53 -6.36 -18.55 11.63
C PHE A 53 -6.07 -19.67 12.62
N SER A 54 -6.49 -19.54 13.89
CA SER A 54 -6.25 -20.57 14.90
C SER A 54 -7.06 -21.86 14.69
N THR A 55 -8.05 -21.85 13.79
CA THR A 55 -8.95 -22.99 13.58
C THR A 55 -8.41 -24.03 12.59
N ASN A 56 -7.35 -23.72 11.84
CA ASN A 56 -6.74 -24.64 10.87
C ASN A 56 -5.28 -24.93 11.24
N TRP A 57 -4.85 -26.17 11.02
CA TRP A 57 -3.51 -26.67 11.42
C TRP A 57 -2.38 -26.23 10.47
N SER A 58 -2.64 -25.36 9.49
CA SER A 58 -1.65 -24.94 8.50
C SER A 58 -1.12 -23.53 8.77
N THR A 59 0.19 -23.42 9.02
CA THR A 59 0.91 -22.14 9.17
C THR A 59 1.38 -21.56 7.83
N SER A 60 1.06 -22.23 6.71
CA SER A 60 1.47 -21.80 5.36
C SER A 60 1.03 -20.36 5.06
N PHE A 61 -0.21 -20.01 5.41
CA PHE A 61 -0.70 -18.65 5.24
C PHE A 61 0.09 -17.63 6.06
N VAL A 62 0.40 -17.91 7.34
CA VAL A 62 1.16 -17.00 8.20
C VAL A 62 2.55 -16.74 7.62
N ASN A 63 3.21 -17.78 7.11
CA ASN A 63 4.51 -17.66 6.45
C ASN A 63 4.46 -16.81 5.16
N ASP A 64 3.38 -16.92 4.38
CA ASP A 64 3.18 -16.13 3.15
C ASP A 64 2.66 -14.70 3.43
N ALA A 65 2.01 -14.50 4.57
CA ALA A 65 1.48 -13.23 5.06
C ALA A 65 2.55 -12.38 5.76
N ARG A 66 3.66 -12.98 6.18
CA ARG A 66 4.72 -12.31 6.93
C ARG A 66 5.32 -11.15 6.15
N ILE A 67 5.25 -9.96 6.75
CA ILE A 67 5.96 -8.75 6.31
C ILE A 67 6.93 -8.38 7.42
N VAL A 68 8.15 -8.01 7.05
CA VAL A 68 9.20 -7.60 8.00
C VAL A 68 9.75 -6.24 7.60
N VAL A 69 10.32 -5.52 8.57
CA VAL A 69 11.03 -4.27 8.30
C VAL A 69 12.52 -4.55 8.36
N LEU A 70 13.25 -4.14 7.32
CA LEU A 70 14.70 -4.30 7.23
C LEU A 70 15.40 -3.65 8.43
N GLY A 71 16.25 -4.40 9.12
CA GLY A 71 16.92 -3.97 10.35
C GLY A 71 16.16 -4.31 11.64
N GLY A 72 15.05 -5.06 11.54
CA GLY A 72 14.36 -5.72 12.64
C GLY A 72 14.72 -7.21 12.73
N GLU A 73 13.71 -8.06 12.95
CA GLU A 73 13.86 -9.51 12.71
C GLU A 73 13.95 -9.75 11.20
N ASP A 74 15.17 -9.89 10.68
CA ASP A 74 15.42 -10.18 9.28
C ASP A 74 15.33 -11.71 9.04
N PRO A 75 14.25 -12.21 8.41
CA PRO A 75 14.12 -13.61 8.06
C PRO A 75 15.16 -13.96 6.98
N GLN A 76 15.81 -15.11 7.13
CA GLN A 76 16.83 -15.60 6.21
C GLN A 76 16.20 -16.20 4.94
N TRP A 77 15.44 -15.40 4.19
CA TRP A 77 14.90 -15.80 2.89
C TRP A 77 15.95 -15.63 1.78
N PRO A 78 15.97 -16.49 0.75
CA PRO A 78 16.83 -16.29 -0.42
C PRO A 78 16.49 -14.97 -1.12
N GLU A 79 17.49 -14.23 -1.57
CA GLU A 79 17.31 -12.90 -2.20
C GLU A 79 16.32 -12.93 -3.39
N ALA A 80 16.33 -14.00 -4.18
CA ALA A 80 15.42 -14.19 -5.31
C ALA A 80 13.94 -14.37 -4.90
N GLU A 81 13.69 -14.74 -3.64
CA GLU A 81 12.34 -14.90 -3.08
C GLU A 81 11.87 -13.65 -2.34
N ILE A 82 12.61 -12.54 -2.37
CA ILE A 82 12.23 -11.33 -1.64
C ILE A 82 11.57 -10.33 -2.59
N ILE A 83 10.48 -9.71 -2.12
CA ILE A 83 9.97 -8.47 -2.66
C ILE A 83 10.10 -7.38 -1.61
N ARG A 84 10.49 -6.18 -2.05
CA ARG A 84 10.70 -5.03 -1.16
C ARG A 84 9.81 -3.87 -1.55
N PHE A 85 9.49 -3.05 -0.56
CA PHE A 85 8.88 -1.74 -0.73
C PHE A 85 9.57 -0.78 0.23
N ARG A 86 10.07 0.35 -0.29
CA ARG A 86 10.63 1.43 0.53
C ARG A 86 9.61 2.56 0.62
N ASP A 87 9.24 2.91 1.85
CA ASP A 87 8.44 4.11 2.08
C ASP A 87 9.31 5.37 1.86
N PRO A 88 8.99 6.23 0.88
CA PRO A 88 9.73 7.46 0.62
C PRO A 88 9.62 8.50 1.74
N LYS A 89 8.62 8.39 2.64
CA LYS A 89 8.41 9.36 3.74
C LYS A 89 9.17 8.97 5.01
N SER A 90 9.03 7.73 5.48
CA SER A 90 9.73 7.26 6.68
C SER A 90 11.13 6.69 6.40
N GLY A 91 11.40 6.28 5.15
CA GLY A 91 12.64 5.60 4.77
C GLY A 91 12.68 4.11 5.12
N LEU A 92 11.64 3.58 5.78
CA LEU A 92 11.54 2.17 6.15
C LEU A 92 11.45 1.28 4.91
N VAL A 93 12.08 0.10 4.98
CA VAL A 93 12.02 -0.91 3.93
C VAL A 93 11.27 -2.11 4.45
N TYR A 94 10.11 -2.35 3.85
CA TYR A 94 9.29 -3.53 4.11
C TYR A 94 9.73 -4.63 3.15
N MET A 95 9.77 -5.87 3.65
CA MET A 95 10.12 -7.06 2.88
C MET A 95 9.11 -8.16 3.12
N ALA A 96 8.81 -8.93 2.07
CA ALA A 96 7.95 -10.11 2.15
C ALA A 96 8.49 -11.21 1.23
N ARG A 97 8.08 -12.45 1.51
CA ARG A 97 8.47 -13.62 0.72
C ARG A 97 7.53 -13.82 -0.48
N ARG A 98 8.10 -14.03 -1.66
CA ARG A 98 7.41 -14.43 -2.89
C ARG A 98 7.03 -15.90 -2.80
N ALA A 99 5.76 -16.21 -3.04
CA ALA A 99 5.22 -17.58 -3.06
C ALA A 99 4.80 -18.03 -4.48
N GLY A 100 5.45 -17.46 -5.51
CA GLY A 100 5.07 -17.59 -6.92
C GLY A 100 3.99 -16.60 -7.33
N THR A 101 3.51 -16.74 -8.57
CA THR A 101 2.48 -15.88 -9.18
C THR A 101 1.22 -16.67 -9.53
N GLU A 102 0.12 -15.95 -9.71
CA GLU A 102 -1.13 -16.48 -10.24
C GLU A 102 -1.85 -15.45 -11.11
N ASP A 103 -2.70 -15.91 -12.03
CA ASP A 103 -3.48 -15.04 -12.90
C ASP A 103 -4.85 -14.79 -12.28
N VAL A 104 -5.10 -13.52 -11.93
CA VAL A 104 -6.38 -13.06 -11.38
C VAL A 104 -6.95 -12.01 -12.31
N LEU A 105 -8.12 -12.30 -12.89
CA LEU A 105 -8.83 -11.38 -13.79
C LEU A 105 -7.96 -10.87 -14.96
N GLY A 106 -7.11 -11.74 -15.52
CA GLY A 106 -6.22 -11.41 -16.63
C GLY A 106 -4.96 -10.63 -16.24
N LYS A 107 -4.68 -10.47 -14.93
CA LYS A 107 -3.43 -9.91 -14.41
C LYS A 107 -2.64 -10.98 -13.66
N THR A 108 -1.37 -11.12 -13.99
CA THR A 108 -0.44 -11.94 -13.21
C THR A 108 -0.01 -11.16 -11.96
N VAL A 109 -0.27 -11.73 -10.78
CA VAL A 109 -0.02 -11.11 -9.46
C VAL A 109 0.70 -12.09 -8.54
N GLN A 110 1.36 -11.60 -7.47
CA GLN A 110 1.96 -12.50 -6.47
C GLN A 110 0.90 -13.37 -5.80
N ARG A 111 1.15 -14.66 -5.59
CA ARG A 111 0.27 -15.57 -4.84
C ARG A 111 0.33 -15.30 -3.33
N GLY A 112 1.51 -15.03 -2.80
CA GLY A 112 1.72 -14.80 -1.37
C GLY A 112 1.07 -13.49 -0.93
N THR A 113 0.32 -13.51 0.17
CA THR A 113 -0.46 -12.35 0.64
C THR A 113 0.44 -11.16 0.96
N GLY A 114 1.52 -11.35 1.73
CA GLY A 114 2.46 -10.30 2.07
C GLY A 114 3.16 -9.73 0.82
N ALA A 115 3.57 -10.62 -0.10
CA ALA A 115 4.17 -10.20 -1.36
C ALA A 115 3.20 -9.43 -2.26
N ARG A 116 1.91 -9.79 -2.30
CA ARG A 116 0.87 -9.08 -3.04
C ARG A 116 0.61 -7.70 -2.47
N ILE A 117 0.61 -7.56 -1.15
CA ILE A 117 0.49 -6.27 -0.47
C ILE A 117 1.65 -5.34 -0.87
N LEU A 118 2.89 -5.85 -0.86
CA LEU A 118 4.05 -5.04 -1.25
C LEU A 118 4.10 -4.76 -2.76
N GLU A 119 3.64 -5.70 -3.61
CA GLU A 119 3.47 -5.48 -5.05
C GLU A 119 2.48 -4.33 -5.33
N TRP A 120 1.36 -4.29 -4.61
CA TRP A 120 0.42 -3.17 -4.71
C TRP A 120 0.98 -1.86 -4.16
N ALA A 121 1.75 -1.91 -3.06
CA ALA A 121 2.45 -0.73 -2.53
C ALA A 121 3.41 -0.12 -3.57
N ASN A 122 4.16 -0.97 -4.28
CA ASN A 122 5.05 -0.56 -5.36
C ASN A 122 4.29 0.02 -6.56
N HIS A 123 3.12 -0.52 -6.90
CA HIS A 123 2.24 0.05 -7.93
C HIS A 123 1.72 1.45 -7.53
N LEU A 124 1.27 1.62 -6.28
CA LEU A 124 0.87 2.92 -5.76
C LEU A 124 2.04 3.91 -5.74
N LEU A 125 3.24 3.46 -5.34
CA LEU A 125 4.45 4.26 -5.37
C LEU A 125 4.77 4.79 -6.78
N ALA A 126 4.65 3.94 -7.80
CA ALA A 126 4.84 4.31 -9.20
C ALA A 126 3.74 5.23 -9.78
N THR A 127 2.61 5.33 -9.07
CA THR A 127 1.52 6.27 -9.40
C THR A 127 1.73 7.62 -8.70
N SER A 128 2.25 7.62 -7.47
CA SER A 128 2.40 8.83 -6.65
C SER A 128 3.73 9.57 -6.89
N TYR A 129 4.75 8.88 -7.39
CA TYR A 129 6.08 9.42 -7.66
C TYR A 129 6.49 9.19 -9.10
N GLN A 130 7.40 10.02 -9.59
CA GLN A 130 8.01 9.85 -10.89
C GLN A 130 8.96 8.64 -10.86
N VAL A 131 8.79 7.76 -11.85
CA VAL A 131 9.56 6.53 -12.01
C VAL A 131 10.16 6.48 -13.40
N VAL A 132 11.28 5.79 -13.52
CA VAL A 132 11.86 5.45 -14.83
C VAL A 132 10.88 4.51 -15.53
N ARG A 133 10.54 4.84 -16.78
CA ARG A 133 9.63 4.04 -17.61
C ARG A 133 10.35 3.45 -18.81
N ASP A 134 9.89 2.29 -19.27
CA ASP A 134 10.39 1.64 -20.46
C ASP A 134 9.78 2.21 -21.76
N VAL A 135 10.07 1.58 -22.89
CA VAL A 135 9.57 2.00 -24.21
C VAL A 135 8.05 1.87 -24.36
N ASP A 136 7.41 1.05 -23.51
CA ASP A 136 5.97 0.79 -23.50
C ASP A 136 5.27 1.56 -22.37
N ASP A 137 5.94 2.56 -21.79
CA ASP A 137 5.47 3.42 -20.69
C ASP A 137 5.22 2.69 -19.35
N ASN A 138 5.76 1.48 -19.17
CA ASN A 138 5.65 0.73 -17.92
C ASN A 138 6.78 1.12 -16.95
N PRO A 139 6.53 1.15 -15.63
CA PRO A 139 7.58 1.36 -14.63
C PRO A 139 8.68 0.29 -14.72
N VAL A 140 9.94 0.72 -14.82
CA VAL A 140 11.09 -0.19 -14.74
C VAL A 140 11.24 -0.66 -13.29
N LEU A 141 11.09 -1.96 -13.07
CA LEU A 141 11.23 -2.59 -11.76
C LEU A 141 12.65 -3.10 -11.54
N LEU A 142 13.17 -2.89 -10.34
CA LEU A 142 14.39 -3.50 -9.83
C LEU A 142 14.18 -5.00 -9.57
N PRO A 143 15.25 -5.81 -9.44
CA PRO A 143 15.13 -7.24 -9.17
C PRO A 143 14.33 -7.59 -7.90
N ASP A 144 14.30 -6.67 -6.93
CA ASP A 144 13.53 -6.80 -5.69
C ASP A 144 12.07 -6.34 -5.81
N GLY A 145 11.62 -5.98 -7.01
CA GLY A 145 10.25 -5.56 -7.33
C GLY A 145 9.93 -4.09 -7.08
N GLN A 146 10.88 -3.29 -6.57
CA GLN A 146 10.67 -1.85 -6.39
C GLN A 146 10.74 -1.11 -7.73
N PRO A 147 9.90 -0.08 -7.96
CA PRO A 147 10.06 0.76 -9.13
C PRO A 147 11.29 1.65 -8.98
N GLN A 148 12.01 1.88 -10.08
CA GLN A 148 13.14 2.79 -10.10
C GLN A 148 12.65 4.24 -10.07
N LEU A 149 12.88 4.95 -8.96
CA LEU A 149 12.43 6.34 -8.76
C LEU A 149 13.33 7.34 -9.52
N VAL A 150 12.72 8.40 -10.04
CA VAL A 150 13.43 9.58 -10.54
C VAL A 150 13.74 10.52 -9.36
N LEU A 151 15.02 10.84 -9.19
CA LEU A 151 15.50 11.67 -8.09
C LEU A 151 15.72 13.11 -8.53
N ASP A 152 15.48 14.07 -7.63
CA ASP A 152 15.81 15.48 -7.82
C ASP A 152 17.30 15.79 -7.58
N ALA A 153 17.67 17.06 -7.72
CA ALA A 153 19.04 17.53 -7.49
C ALA A 153 19.55 17.28 -6.06
N ASN A 154 18.65 17.03 -5.10
CA ASN A 154 18.96 16.71 -3.71
C ASN A 154 18.93 15.19 -3.42
N GLY A 155 18.70 14.36 -4.44
CA GLY A 155 18.59 12.91 -4.30
C GLY A 155 17.27 12.43 -3.72
N LEU A 156 16.24 13.28 -3.66
CA LEU A 156 14.92 12.94 -3.15
C LEU A 156 13.97 12.50 -4.26
N PRO A 157 13.04 11.56 -4.01
CA PRO A 157 12.03 11.16 -4.98
C PRO A 157 11.12 12.32 -5.39
N GLN A 158 10.92 12.50 -6.69
CA GLN A 158 10.02 13.54 -7.22
C GLN A 158 8.57 13.06 -7.22
N ARG A 159 7.66 13.91 -6.74
CA ARG A 159 6.22 13.63 -6.80
C ARG A 159 5.71 13.70 -8.23
N GLU A 160 4.73 12.87 -8.56
CA GLU A 160 4.09 12.88 -9.87
C GLU A 160 3.18 14.12 -10.01
N PRO A 161 3.49 15.08 -10.91
CA PRO A 161 2.71 16.31 -11.04
C PRO A 161 1.29 16.05 -11.60
N THR A 162 1.07 14.95 -12.32
CA THR A 162 -0.22 14.64 -12.94
C THR A 162 -1.24 13.99 -12.00
N ALA A 163 -0.81 13.54 -10.81
CA ALA A 163 -1.66 12.85 -9.83
C ALA A 163 -1.63 13.53 -8.44
N PRO A 164 -2.16 14.76 -8.31
CA PRO A 164 -2.17 15.46 -7.02
C PRO A 164 -2.99 14.67 -5.98
N GLY A 165 -2.40 14.39 -4.81
CA GLY A 165 -3.04 13.68 -3.71
C GLY A 165 -2.79 12.16 -3.67
N ALA A 166 -2.20 11.57 -4.71
CA ALA A 166 -1.82 10.15 -4.70
C ALA A 166 -0.79 9.82 -3.61
N ASP A 167 0.01 10.80 -3.17
CA ASP A 167 0.93 10.68 -2.04
C ASP A 167 0.20 10.45 -0.70
N THR A 168 -0.99 11.03 -0.54
CA THR A 168 -1.82 10.84 0.66
C THR A 168 -2.42 9.44 0.68
N GLU A 169 -2.87 8.93 -0.47
CA GLU A 169 -3.36 7.54 -0.57
C GLU A 169 -2.26 6.52 -0.32
N LEU A 170 -1.04 6.75 -0.85
CA LEU A 170 0.11 5.93 -0.53
C LEU A 170 0.40 5.94 0.98
N ALA A 171 0.40 7.12 1.62
CA ALA A 171 0.63 7.22 3.06
C ALA A 171 -0.41 6.42 3.87
N ARG A 172 -1.70 6.52 3.52
CA ARG A 172 -2.77 5.72 4.15
C ARG A 172 -2.54 4.22 3.97
N TYR A 173 -2.06 3.79 2.79
CA TYR A 173 -1.78 2.39 2.54
C TYR A 173 -0.56 1.89 3.33
N VAL A 174 0.47 2.72 3.50
CA VAL A 174 1.64 2.40 4.34
C VAL A 174 1.22 2.14 5.79
N ASP A 175 0.31 2.94 6.33
CA ASP A 175 -0.26 2.68 7.66
C ASP A 175 -0.95 1.30 7.71
N THR A 176 -1.53 0.84 6.59
CA THR A 176 -2.27 -0.44 6.51
C THR A 176 -1.29 -1.59 6.55
N ILE A 177 -0.18 -1.44 5.82
CA ILE A 177 0.92 -2.40 5.81
C ILE A 177 1.47 -2.58 7.22
N ASP A 178 1.69 -1.48 7.96
CA ASP A 178 2.24 -1.58 9.31
C ASP A 178 1.25 -2.22 10.29
N LEU A 179 -0.04 -1.87 10.21
CA LEU A 179 -1.05 -2.52 11.03
C LEU A 179 -1.15 -4.02 10.71
N TYR A 180 -1.17 -4.38 9.42
CA TYR A 180 -1.19 -5.78 8.99
C TYR A 180 0.02 -6.54 9.52
N ARG A 181 1.22 -5.96 9.42
CA ARG A 181 2.46 -6.51 9.97
C ARG A 181 2.34 -6.79 11.47
N GLN A 182 1.89 -5.81 12.25
CA GLN A 182 1.72 -5.95 13.70
C GLN A 182 0.66 -6.99 14.08
N LEU A 183 -0.33 -7.20 13.22
CA LEU A 183 -1.35 -8.22 13.42
C LEU A 183 -0.85 -9.62 13.07
N VAL A 184 -0.04 -9.78 12.02
CA VAL A 184 0.50 -11.09 11.63
C VAL A 184 1.54 -11.59 12.63
N ILE A 185 2.42 -10.71 13.13
CA ILE A 185 3.45 -11.09 14.11
C ILE A 185 2.85 -11.65 15.41
N THR A 186 1.63 -11.27 15.77
CA THR A 186 0.93 -11.82 16.96
C THR A 186 0.54 -13.29 16.79
N PHE A 187 0.57 -13.84 15.58
CA PHE A 187 0.31 -15.26 15.29
C PHE A 187 1.58 -16.05 14.96
N GLU A 188 2.75 -15.42 15.00
CA GLU A 188 4.05 -16.08 14.74
C GLU A 188 4.59 -16.85 15.96
N HIS A 189 3.86 -16.87 17.08
CA HIS A 189 4.29 -17.58 18.29
C HIS A 189 4.40 -19.09 18.05
N PRO A 190 5.51 -19.74 18.46
CA PRO A 190 5.61 -21.19 18.43
C PRO A 190 4.59 -21.80 19.38
N LEU A 191 3.87 -22.84 18.93
CA LEU A 191 2.86 -23.56 19.71
C LEU A 191 3.42 -24.17 21.02
N GLU A 192 4.74 -24.27 21.16
CA GLU A 192 5.43 -24.82 22.33
C GLU A 192 5.37 -23.91 23.57
N GLU A 193 5.02 -22.64 23.42
CA GLU A 193 4.92 -21.66 24.52
C GLU A 193 3.48 -21.36 24.97
N LEU A 194 2.48 -22.01 24.38
CA LEU A 194 1.11 -21.85 24.85
C LEU A 194 0.95 -22.57 26.20
N PRO A 195 0.37 -21.93 27.24
CA PRO A 195 -0.01 -22.65 28.45
C PRO A 195 -0.98 -23.76 28.05
N GLU A 196 -0.62 -25.01 28.36
CA GLU A 196 -1.51 -26.15 28.17
C GLU A 196 -2.84 -25.88 28.90
N PRO A 197 -3.98 -26.30 28.31
CA PRO A 197 -5.31 -26.02 28.86
C PRO A 197 -5.56 -26.63 30.24
#